data_AF-A0AAD0XNE2-F1
#
_entry.id   AF-A0AAD0XNE2-F1
#
_cell.length_a   1.000
_cell.length_b   1.000
_cell.length_c   1.000
_cell.angle_alpha   90.00
_cell.angle_beta   90.00
_cell.angle_gamma   90.00
#
_symmetry.space_group_name_H-M   'P 1'
#
loop_
_entity.id
_entity.type
_entity.pdbx_description
1 polymer ?
#
loop_
_entity_poly.entity_id
_entity_poly.type
_entity_poly.pdbx_seq_one_letter_code
_entity_poly.pdbx_strand_id
1 'polypeptide(L)'
;MGQNLAVSNPSSIEESAWELFETGSYEEVISIAKENPNHVFLNHLSGIAGFESGSDHGINYFLKGSSVLTPLLEAYLLKEAGKFREAAKKFHGYFKTNSVPVAYSILRTAILVSEDAVDFKVVLDLISIYKARFSNDYFCKAEFFSNYHLRNYKEALQVFAENAKRLSEERDVMGALGLALVHTGKFDEAKSVLEKIPGYEELPTFDEKKKQFSEKIASIPKMEAKRKSLSMKELIDLGFAYLFSENFKKAEEVFSELVAAHG
;
A
#
# COMPACT_ATOMS: atom_id res chain seq x y z
N MET A 1 -25.64 24.29 -48.55
CA MET A 1 -26.13 25.31 -47.60
C MET A 1 -27.52 24.88 -47.18
N GLY A 2 -27.90 24.71 -45.92
CA GLY A 2 -27.21 24.88 -44.65
C GLY A 2 -27.99 24.12 -43.57
N GLN A 3 -27.24 23.64 -42.59
CA GLN A 3 -27.59 23.46 -41.18
C GLN A 3 -28.96 22.83 -40.85
N ASN A 4 -28.95 21.50 -40.68
CA ASN A 4 -29.76 20.91 -39.61
C ASN A 4 -29.04 21.16 -38.28
N LEU A 5 -29.53 22.15 -37.53
CA LEU A 5 -29.30 22.27 -36.10
C LEU A 5 -30.02 21.10 -35.42
N ALA A 6 -29.33 19.97 -35.28
CA ALA A 6 -29.74 18.93 -34.36
C ALA A 6 -29.41 19.42 -32.94
N VAL A 7 -30.48 19.81 -32.26
CA VAL A 7 -30.56 20.17 -30.85
C VAL A 7 -29.79 19.13 -30.02
N SER A 8 -28.76 19.61 -29.33
CA SER A 8 -28.05 18.93 -28.26
C SER A 8 -29.04 18.34 -27.25
N ASN A 9 -29.00 17.02 -27.03
CA ASN A 9 -29.66 16.42 -25.87
C ASN A 9 -29.19 17.16 -24.60
N PRO A 10 -30.08 17.69 -23.76
CA PRO A 10 -29.67 18.21 -22.47
C PRO A 10 -29.11 17.03 -21.65
N SER A 11 -27.88 17.16 -21.16
CA SER A 11 -27.31 16.21 -20.21
C SER A 11 -28.28 16.03 -19.04
N SER A 12 -28.43 14.79 -18.57
CA SER A 12 -29.30 14.55 -17.42
C SER A 12 -28.75 15.29 -16.19
N ILE A 13 -29.62 15.59 -15.22
CA ILE A 13 -29.18 16.21 -13.96
C ILE A 13 -28.17 15.32 -13.22
N GLU A 14 -28.24 14.00 -13.39
CA GLU A 14 -27.27 13.03 -12.87
C GLU A 14 -25.90 13.18 -13.52
N GLU A 15 -25.85 13.28 -14.86
CA GLU A 15 -24.61 13.49 -15.62
C GLU A 15 -23.97 14.83 -15.25
N SER A 16 -24.76 15.90 -15.21
CA SER A 16 -24.27 17.24 -14.84
C SER A 16 -23.70 17.25 -13.41
N ALA A 17 -24.39 16.61 -12.46
CA ALA A 17 -23.89 16.50 -11.08
C ALA A 17 -22.63 15.63 -10.99
N TRP A 18 -22.54 14.56 -11.81
CA TRP A 18 -21.35 13.73 -11.87
C TRP A 18 -20.13 14.48 -12.43
N GLU A 19 -20.30 15.27 -13.49
CA GLU A 19 -19.24 16.11 -14.06
C GLU A 19 -18.73 17.16 -13.04
N LEU A 20 -19.65 17.78 -12.29
CA LEU A 20 -19.30 18.70 -11.20
C LEU A 20 -18.52 17.97 -10.09
N PHE A 21 -18.91 16.75 -9.77
CA PHE A 21 -18.18 15.94 -8.81
C PHE A 21 -16.75 15.62 -9.29
N GLU A 22 -16.59 15.24 -10.57
CA GLU A 22 -15.28 14.92 -11.15
C GLU A 22 -14.33 16.13 -11.20
N THR A 23 -14.88 17.34 -11.37
CA THR A 23 -14.11 18.59 -11.37
C THR A 23 -13.85 19.13 -9.96
N GLY A 24 -14.39 18.49 -8.92
CA GLY A 24 -14.19 18.89 -7.52
C GLY A 24 -15.13 20.00 -7.04
N SER A 25 -16.17 20.34 -7.81
CA SER A 25 -17.22 21.30 -7.43
C SER A 25 -18.22 20.68 -6.43
N TYR A 26 -17.72 20.15 -5.31
CA TYR A 26 -18.50 19.40 -4.33
C TYR A 26 -19.67 20.19 -3.73
N GLU A 27 -19.50 21.49 -3.51
CA GLU A 27 -20.58 22.35 -2.99
C GLU A 27 -21.75 22.50 -3.96
N GLU A 28 -21.46 22.53 -5.27
CA GLU A 28 -22.50 22.61 -6.30
C GLU A 28 -23.27 21.28 -6.40
N VAL A 29 -22.57 20.15 -6.29
CA VAL A 29 -23.19 18.82 -6.19
C VAL A 29 -24.15 18.75 -5.00
N ILE A 30 -23.72 19.26 -3.84
CA ILE A 30 -24.54 19.33 -2.62
C ILE A 30 -25.75 20.25 -2.83
N SER A 31 -25.57 21.39 -3.50
CA SER A 31 -26.68 22.32 -3.81
C SER A 31 -27.72 21.67 -4.73
N ILE A 32 -27.29 20.98 -5.79
CA ILE A 32 -28.17 20.27 -6.71
C ILE A 32 -29.00 19.20 -5.97
N ALA A 33 -28.40 18.45 -5.04
CA ALA A 33 -29.12 17.46 -4.25
C ALA A 33 -30.15 18.10 -3.31
N LYS A 34 -29.87 19.27 -2.72
CA LYS A 34 -30.82 20.02 -1.89
C LYS A 34 -32.06 20.47 -2.67
N GLU A 35 -31.90 20.84 -3.94
CA GLU A 35 -33.00 21.19 -4.85
C GLU A 35 -33.80 19.97 -5.31
N ASN A 36 -33.22 18.77 -5.20
CA ASN A 36 -33.79 17.50 -5.68
C ASN A 36 -33.86 16.43 -4.56
N PRO A 37 -34.55 16.68 -3.43
CA PRO A 37 -34.45 15.85 -2.23
C PRO A 37 -34.98 14.42 -2.38
N ASN A 38 -35.82 14.15 -3.38
CA ASN A 38 -36.35 12.81 -3.65
C ASN A 38 -35.46 11.99 -4.60
N HIS A 39 -34.35 12.56 -5.08
CA HIS A 39 -33.52 11.95 -6.10
C HIS A 39 -32.37 11.15 -5.46
N VAL A 40 -32.53 9.83 -5.36
CA VAL A 40 -31.62 8.94 -4.61
C VAL A 40 -30.16 9.02 -5.07
N PHE A 41 -29.90 9.05 -6.39
CA PHE A 41 -28.52 9.17 -6.91
C PHE A 41 -27.85 10.47 -6.46
N LEU A 42 -28.49 11.63 -6.69
CA LEU A 42 -27.97 12.95 -6.31
C LEU A 42 -27.73 13.05 -4.79
N ASN A 43 -28.62 12.49 -3.98
CA ASN A 43 -28.43 12.43 -2.53
C ASN A 43 -27.20 11.58 -2.14
N HIS A 44 -27.03 10.40 -2.75
CA HIS A 44 -25.84 9.57 -2.50
C HIS A 44 -24.55 10.25 -2.99
N LEU A 45 -24.57 10.89 -4.16
CA LEU A 45 -23.44 11.63 -4.70
C LEU A 45 -23.07 12.83 -3.82
N SER A 46 -24.07 13.56 -3.30
CA SER A 46 -23.87 14.64 -2.33
C SER A 46 -23.26 14.14 -1.02
N GLY A 47 -23.68 12.96 -0.53
CA GLY A 47 -23.05 12.33 0.64
C GLY A 47 -21.56 12.04 0.40
N ILE A 48 -21.23 11.47 -0.77
CA ILE A 48 -19.84 11.21 -1.18
C ILE A 48 -19.05 12.52 -1.32
N ALA A 49 -19.64 13.57 -1.89
CA ALA A 49 -19.04 14.89 -2.02
C ALA A 49 -18.75 15.52 -0.64
N GLY A 50 -19.62 15.29 0.35
CA GLY A 50 -19.37 15.66 1.74
C GLY A 50 -18.08 15.03 2.29
N PHE A 51 -17.89 13.72 2.12
CA PHE A 51 -16.66 13.05 2.55
C PHE A 51 -15.41 13.54 1.80
N GLU A 52 -15.50 13.70 0.48
CA GLU A 52 -14.37 14.10 -0.37
C GLU A 52 -13.96 15.56 -0.19
N SER A 53 -14.90 16.45 0.17
CA SER A 53 -14.60 17.85 0.51
C SER A 53 -13.94 18.02 1.88
N GLY A 54 -13.93 16.98 2.72
CA GLY A 54 -13.45 17.06 4.11
C GLY A 54 -14.28 18.02 4.98
N SER A 55 -15.49 18.34 4.55
CA SER A 55 -16.36 19.29 5.26
C SER A 55 -17.20 18.56 6.31
N ASP A 56 -17.23 19.11 7.52
CA ASP A 56 -18.06 18.64 8.66
C ASP A 56 -19.57 18.87 8.45
N HIS A 57 -20.01 19.06 7.20
CA HIS A 57 -21.42 19.13 6.87
C HIS A 57 -22.07 17.82 7.31
N GLY A 58 -22.72 17.86 8.48
CA GLY A 58 -23.37 16.70 9.07
C GLY A 58 -24.11 15.96 7.98
N ILE A 59 -23.71 14.71 7.75
CA ILE A 59 -24.24 13.84 6.70
C ILE A 59 -25.69 13.52 7.09
N ASN A 60 -26.58 14.45 6.78
CA ASN A 60 -27.96 14.46 7.26
C ASN A 60 -28.95 14.32 6.10
N TYR A 61 -28.48 13.82 4.94
CA TYR A 61 -29.33 13.63 3.79
C TYR A 61 -29.75 12.17 3.72
N PHE A 62 -31.06 11.98 3.76
CA PHE A 62 -31.80 10.73 3.75
C PHE A 62 -31.14 9.64 2.88
N LEU A 63 -30.42 8.72 3.54
CA LEU A 63 -29.87 7.48 2.99
C LEU A 63 -30.98 6.46 2.67
N LYS A 64 -32.14 6.92 2.18
CA LYS A 64 -33.28 6.07 1.86
C LYS A 64 -33.25 5.73 0.37
N GLY A 65 -33.36 4.44 0.07
CA GLY A 65 -33.36 3.92 -1.29
C GLY A 65 -32.02 3.30 -1.69
N SER A 66 -31.95 2.82 -2.92
CA SER A 66 -30.76 2.21 -3.50
C SER A 66 -30.43 2.88 -4.82
N SER A 67 -29.14 3.17 -5.05
CA SER A 67 -28.63 3.61 -6.34
C SER A 67 -27.32 2.88 -6.66
N VAL A 68 -26.77 3.11 -7.84
CA VAL A 68 -25.44 2.59 -8.22
C VAL A 68 -24.32 3.05 -7.30
N LEU A 69 -24.52 4.15 -6.54
CA LEU A 69 -23.55 4.71 -5.59
C LEU A 69 -23.72 4.16 -4.16
N THR A 70 -24.75 3.37 -3.87
CA THR A 70 -24.97 2.80 -2.54
C THR A 70 -23.72 2.07 -2.00
N PRO A 71 -23.02 1.21 -2.76
CA PRO A 71 -21.82 0.54 -2.27
C PRO A 71 -20.68 1.49 -1.91
N LEU A 72 -20.53 2.61 -2.63
CA LEU A 72 -19.53 3.63 -2.32
C LEU A 72 -19.88 4.35 -1.04
N LEU A 73 -21.14 4.78 -0.91
CA LEU A 73 -21.59 5.50 0.28
C LEU A 73 -21.42 4.65 1.55
N GLU A 74 -21.74 3.36 1.48
CA GLU A 74 -21.42 2.40 2.54
C GLU A 74 -19.90 2.32 2.82
N ALA A 75 -19.06 2.32 1.78
CA ALA A 75 -17.61 2.29 1.94
C ALA A 75 -17.08 3.53 2.69
N TYR A 76 -17.59 4.73 2.36
CA TYR A 76 -17.23 5.97 3.06
C TYR A 76 -17.72 5.98 4.52
N LEU A 77 -18.94 5.53 4.78
CA LEU A 77 -19.45 5.41 6.15
C LEU A 77 -18.60 4.44 6.99
N LEU A 78 -18.17 3.32 6.41
CA LEU A 78 -17.26 2.38 7.06
C LEU A 78 -15.87 2.97 7.30
N LYS A 79 -15.34 3.76 6.36
CA LYS A 79 -14.09 4.52 6.50
C LYS A 79 -14.16 5.48 7.69
N GLU A 80 -15.21 6.31 7.77
CA GLU A 80 -15.38 7.26 8.89
C GLU A 80 -15.59 6.55 10.24
N ALA A 81 -16.15 5.34 10.22
CA ALA A 81 -16.23 4.49 11.41
C ALA A 81 -14.90 3.79 11.78
N GLY A 82 -13.81 4.04 11.06
CA GLY A 82 -12.50 3.40 11.27
C GLY A 82 -12.44 1.93 10.85
N LYS A 83 -13.45 1.43 10.13
CA LYS A 83 -13.54 0.02 9.68
C LYS A 83 -12.87 -0.17 8.31
N PHE A 84 -11.57 0.17 8.23
CA PHE A 84 -10.84 0.23 6.96
C PHE A 84 -10.89 -1.05 6.13
N ARG A 85 -10.78 -2.24 6.76
CA ARG A 85 -10.84 -3.51 6.03
C ARG A 85 -12.20 -3.80 5.40
N GLU A 86 -13.29 -3.39 6.04
CA GLU A 86 -14.64 -3.54 5.47
C GLU A 86 -14.87 -2.49 4.37
N ALA A 87 -14.41 -1.25 4.59
CA ALA A 87 -14.46 -0.18 3.61
C ALA A 87 -13.69 -0.54 2.33
N ALA A 88 -12.45 -1.03 2.45
CA ALA A 88 -11.60 -1.45 1.33
C ALA A 88 -12.29 -2.51 0.47
N LYS A 89 -12.96 -3.50 1.09
CA LYS A 89 -13.74 -4.53 0.36
C LYS A 89 -14.89 -3.92 -0.44
N LYS A 90 -15.59 -2.93 0.13
CA LYS A 90 -16.70 -2.24 -0.55
C LYS A 90 -16.23 -1.38 -1.70
N PHE A 91 -15.16 -0.60 -1.50
CA PHE A 91 -14.51 0.16 -2.57
C PHE A 91 -14.02 -0.74 -3.70
N HIS A 92 -13.32 -1.84 -3.37
CA HIS A 92 -12.85 -2.79 -4.37
C HIS A 92 -14.01 -3.42 -5.14
N GLY A 93 -15.08 -3.83 -4.44
CA GLY A 93 -16.28 -4.38 -5.07
C GLY A 93 -16.93 -3.42 -6.06
N TYR A 94 -16.95 -2.12 -5.73
CA TYR A 94 -17.43 -1.07 -6.64
C TYR A 94 -16.57 -1.02 -7.91
N PHE A 95 -15.25 -0.85 -7.78
CA PHE A 95 -14.36 -0.69 -8.93
C PHE A 95 -14.16 -1.94 -9.78
N LYS A 96 -14.46 -3.13 -9.25
CA LYS A 96 -14.45 -4.38 -10.02
C LYS A 96 -15.66 -4.52 -10.95
N THR A 97 -16.72 -3.74 -10.72
CA THR A 97 -17.94 -3.81 -11.55
C THR A 97 -17.75 -2.95 -12.80
N ASN A 98 -17.64 -3.56 -13.98
CA ASN A 98 -17.28 -2.90 -15.26
C ASN A 98 -18.22 -1.77 -15.75
N SER A 99 -19.30 -1.45 -15.03
CA SER A 99 -20.33 -0.50 -15.44
C SER A 99 -20.50 0.70 -14.51
N VAL A 100 -19.57 0.92 -13.57
CA VAL A 100 -19.70 2.01 -12.60
C VAL A 100 -18.94 3.27 -13.03
N PRO A 101 -19.47 4.47 -12.74
CA PRO A 101 -18.73 5.71 -12.91
C PRO A 101 -17.45 5.72 -12.06
N VAL A 102 -16.30 6.05 -12.66
CA VAL A 102 -15.01 6.07 -11.96
C VAL A 102 -14.49 7.51 -11.91
N ALA A 103 -14.58 8.10 -10.73
CA ALA A 103 -13.97 9.39 -10.44
C ALA A 103 -12.57 9.19 -9.85
N TYR A 104 -11.64 10.07 -10.23
CA TYR A 104 -10.27 10.10 -9.73
C TYR A 104 -10.20 10.13 -8.19
N SER A 105 -10.99 11.03 -7.59
CA SER A 105 -11.04 11.25 -6.14
C SER A 105 -11.44 9.98 -5.39
N ILE A 106 -12.51 9.32 -5.83
CA ILE A 106 -13.01 8.08 -5.23
C ILE A 106 -11.98 6.96 -5.35
N LEU A 107 -11.34 6.80 -6.51
CA LEU A 107 -10.33 5.76 -6.70
C LEU A 107 -9.09 6.01 -5.83
N ARG A 108 -8.69 7.28 -5.70
CA ARG A 108 -7.62 7.68 -4.77
C ARG A 108 -7.98 7.34 -3.33
N THR A 109 -9.19 7.68 -2.86
CA THR A 109 -9.64 7.34 -1.51
C THR A 109 -9.67 5.83 -1.29
N ALA A 110 -10.14 5.06 -2.27
CA ALA A 110 -10.15 3.60 -2.20
C ALA A 110 -8.74 2.99 -2.04
N ILE A 111 -7.73 3.54 -2.75
CA ILE A 111 -6.34 3.10 -2.62
C ILE A 111 -5.82 3.39 -1.20
N LEU A 112 -5.99 4.61 -0.71
CA LEU A 112 -5.51 5.01 0.62
C LEU A 112 -6.17 4.19 1.74
N VAL A 113 -7.49 3.98 1.68
CA VAL A 113 -8.21 3.12 2.65
C VAL A 113 -7.72 1.68 2.62
N SER A 114 -7.31 1.19 1.44
CA SER A 114 -6.78 -0.16 1.29
C SER A 114 -5.35 -0.28 1.84
N GLU A 115 -4.56 0.79 1.75
CA GLU A 115 -3.25 0.88 2.42
C GLU A 115 -3.42 0.86 3.95
N ASP A 116 -4.35 1.66 4.50
CA ASP A 116 -4.67 1.67 5.93
C ASP A 116 -5.19 0.31 6.44
N ALA A 117 -5.90 -0.42 5.57
CA ALA A 117 -6.36 -1.78 5.84
C ALA A 117 -5.26 -2.86 5.75
N VAL A 118 -4.07 -2.48 5.27
CA VAL A 118 -2.94 -3.39 4.97
C VAL A 118 -3.35 -4.49 3.98
N ASP A 119 -4.24 -4.17 3.05
CA ASP A 119 -4.72 -5.09 2.00
C ASP A 119 -4.00 -4.82 0.68
N PHE A 120 -2.71 -5.15 0.65
CA PHE A 120 -1.80 -4.84 -0.46
C PHE A 120 -2.24 -5.42 -1.80
N LYS A 121 -2.99 -6.53 -1.79
CA LYS A 121 -3.53 -7.10 -3.03
C LYS A 121 -4.59 -6.18 -3.64
N VAL A 122 -5.50 -5.67 -2.81
CA VAL A 122 -6.51 -4.70 -3.24
C VAL A 122 -5.87 -3.39 -3.68
N VAL A 123 -4.81 -2.94 -2.99
CA VAL A 123 -4.04 -1.75 -3.39
C VAL A 123 -3.51 -1.92 -4.82
N LEU A 124 -2.85 -3.04 -5.15
CA LEU A 124 -2.35 -3.29 -6.50
C LEU A 124 -3.46 -3.37 -7.55
N ASP A 125 -4.57 -4.05 -7.23
CA ASP A 125 -5.73 -4.14 -8.13
C ASP A 125 -6.28 -2.74 -8.46
N LEU A 126 -6.45 -1.87 -7.45
CA LEU A 126 -6.95 -0.50 -7.64
C LEU A 126 -5.94 0.42 -8.36
N ILE A 127 -4.64 0.31 -8.05
CA ILE A 127 -3.59 1.06 -8.75
C ILE A 127 -3.56 0.69 -10.23
N SER A 128 -3.80 -0.58 -10.59
CA SER A 128 -3.84 -1.00 -11.99
C SER A 128 -4.96 -0.30 -12.77
N ILE A 129 -6.14 -0.15 -12.16
CA ILE A 129 -7.27 0.60 -12.72
C ILE A 129 -6.90 2.08 -12.88
N TYR A 130 -6.24 2.66 -11.86
CA TYR A 130 -5.81 4.05 -11.86
C TYR A 130 -4.82 4.33 -13.01
N LYS A 131 -3.78 3.50 -13.15
CA LYS A 131 -2.79 3.63 -14.22
C LYS A 131 -3.43 3.48 -15.59
N ALA A 132 -4.29 2.48 -15.78
CA ALA A 132 -4.95 2.25 -17.07
C ALA A 132 -5.85 3.42 -17.49
N ARG A 133 -6.46 4.12 -16.55
CA ARG A 133 -7.40 5.22 -16.83
C ARG A 133 -6.73 6.59 -16.95
N PHE A 134 -5.74 6.86 -16.10
CA PHE A 134 -5.13 8.19 -15.97
C PHE A 134 -3.71 8.27 -16.52
N SER A 135 -3.10 7.15 -16.92
CA SER A 135 -1.72 7.06 -17.40
C SER A 135 -0.74 7.80 -16.46
N ASN A 136 -0.89 7.58 -15.16
CA ASN A 136 -0.24 8.35 -14.12
C ASN A 136 0.29 7.43 -13.01
N ASP A 137 1.54 7.65 -12.60
CA ASP A 137 2.25 6.87 -11.57
C ASP A 137 2.21 7.53 -10.18
N TYR A 138 1.16 8.29 -9.87
CA TYR A 138 1.01 9.00 -8.59
C TYR A 138 1.28 8.07 -7.39
N PHE A 139 0.73 6.86 -7.44
CA PHE A 139 0.83 5.83 -6.40
C PHE A 139 2.04 4.90 -6.51
N CYS A 140 3.11 5.27 -7.21
CA CYS A 140 4.28 4.39 -7.37
C CYS A 140 4.93 3.96 -6.04
N LYS A 141 4.89 4.80 -4.99
CA LYS A 141 5.36 4.42 -3.64
C LYS A 141 4.49 3.32 -3.02
N ALA A 142 3.17 3.48 -3.07
CA ALA A 142 2.20 2.49 -2.59
C ALA A 142 2.30 1.17 -3.36
N GLU A 143 2.46 1.24 -4.68
CA GLU A 143 2.66 0.08 -5.55
C GLU A 143 3.97 -0.67 -5.25
N PHE A 144 5.06 0.08 -5.03
CA PHE A 144 6.34 -0.48 -4.62
C PHE A 144 6.22 -1.24 -3.31
N PHE A 145 5.68 -0.61 -2.26
CA PHE A 145 5.53 -1.24 -0.96
C PHE A 145 4.54 -2.41 -0.97
N SER A 146 3.46 -2.30 -1.75
CA SER A 146 2.50 -3.39 -1.90
C SER A 146 3.15 -4.62 -2.52
N ASN A 147 3.95 -4.46 -3.59
CA ASN A 147 4.72 -5.56 -4.17
C ASN A 147 5.76 -6.10 -3.18
N TYR A 148 6.47 -5.23 -2.46
CA TYR A 148 7.46 -5.62 -1.45
C TYR A 148 6.83 -6.48 -0.34
N HIS A 149 5.72 -6.04 0.26
CA HIS A 149 5.05 -6.76 1.34
C HIS A 149 4.41 -8.08 0.88
N LEU A 150 3.98 -8.15 -0.38
CA LEU A 150 3.50 -9.39 -1.01
C LEU A 150 4.65 -10.33 -1.44
N ARG A 151 5.91 -9.93 -1.23
CA ARG A 151 7.13 -10.66 -1.66
C ARG A 151 7.28 -10.79 -3.17
N ASN A 152 6.58 -9.94 -3.93
CA ASN A 152 6.74 -9.77 -5.37
C ASN A 152 7.96 -8.89 -5.63
N TYR A 153 9.14 -9.36 -5.22
CA TYR A 153 10.34 -8.52 -5.19
C TYR A 153 10.76 -8.06 -6.59
N LYS A 154 10.57 -8.88 -7.63
CA LYS A 154 10.92 -8.50 -9.01
C LYS A 154 10.06 -7.35 -9.51
N GLU A 155 8.77 -7.40 -9.22
CA GLU A 155 7.80 -6.37 -9.55
C GLU A 155 8.08 -5.08 -8.77
N ALA A 156 8.41 -5.19 -7.47
CA ALA A 156 8.85 -4.04 -6.67
C ALA A 156 10.09 -3.36 -7.28
N LEU A 157 11.09 -4.15 -7.70
CA LEU A 157 12.27 -3.62 -8.39
C LEU A 157 11.93 -2.93 -9.72
N GLN A 158 10.97 -3.48 -10.47
CA GLN A 158 10.50 -2.87 -11.72
C GLN A 158 9.83 -1.51 -11.46
N VAL A 159 8.90 -1.44 -10.50
CA VAL A 159 8.23 -0.19 -10.11
C VAL A 159 9.25 0.85 -9.69
N PHE A 160 10.26 0.45 -8.91
CA PHE A 160 11.37 1.34 -8.54
C PHE A 160 12.14 1.84 -9.75
N ALA A 161 12.53 0.95 -10.67
CA ALA A 161 13.28 1.32 -11.87
C ALA A 161 12.53 2.32 -12.75
N GLU A 162 11.22 2.13 -12.93
CA GLU A 162 10.36 3.03 -13.70
C GLU A 162 10.18 4.41 -13.03
N ASN A 163 10.32 4.47 -11.69
CA ASN A 163 10.05 5.67 -10.88
C ASN A 163 11.27 6.18 -10.09
N ALA A 164 12.48 5.78 -10.49
CA ALA A 164 13.69 5.91 -9.66
C ALA A 164 13.94 7.34 -9.17
N LYS A 165 13.74 8.35 -10.03
CA LYS A 165 13.93 9.77 -9.68
C LYS A 165 13.07 10.22 -8.49
N ARG A 166 11.83 9.73 -8.40
CA ARG A 166 10.89 10.09 -7.32
C ARG A 166 11.13 9.27 -6.07
N LEU A 167 11.51 8.01 -6.24
CA LEU A 167 11.62 7.05 -5.15
C LEU A 167 12.99 7.05 -4.46
N SER A 168 14.05 7.53 -5.12
CA SER A 168 15.41 7.55 -4.56
C SER A 168 15.60 8.51 -3.39
N GLU A 169 14.70 9.48 -3.22
CA GLU A 169 14.75 10.47 -2.13
C GLU A 169 14.15 9.91 -0.82
N GLU A 170 13.41 8.81 -0.91
CA GLU A 170 12.64 8.22 0.19
C GLU A 170 13.49 7.16 0.90
N ARG A 171 13.91 7.44 2.13
CA ARG A 171 14.80 6.56 2.92
C ARG A 171 14.21 5.17 3.15
N ASP A 172 12.92 5.11 3.48
CA ASP A 172 12.17 3.87 3.70
C ASP A 172 12.14 3.01 2.43
N VAL A 173 11.91 3.63 1.28
CA VAL A 173 11.94 2.96 -0.03
C VAL A 173 13.34 2.42 -0.32
N MET A 174 14.40 3.19 -0.09
CA MET A 174 15.78 2.75 -0.30
C MET A 174 16.15 1.55 0.59
N GLY A 175 15.68 1.55 1.84
CA GLY A 175 15.84 0.40 2.75
C GLY A 175 15.14 -0.86 2.22
N ALA A 176 13.86 -0.74 1.86
CA ALA A 176 13.08 -1.84 1.30
C ALA A 176 13.63 -2.32 -0.06
N LEU A 177 14.16 -1.40 -0.89
CA LEU A 177 14.83 -1.71 -2.15
C LEU A 177 16.07 -2.57 -1.92
N GLY A 178 16.93 -2.16 -0.99
CA GLY A 178 18.12 -2.95 -0.61
C GLY A 178 17.75 -4.36 -0.17
N LEU A 179 16.70 -4.51 0.65
CA LEU A 179 16.20 -5.82 1.06
C LEU A 179 15.60 -6.63 -0.09
N ALA A 180 14.87 -6.01 -1.01
CA ALA A 180 14.36 -6.68 -2.22
C ALA A 180 15.50 -7.17 -3.12
N LEU A 181 16.58 -6.40 -3.24
CA LEU A 181 17.79 -6.81 -3.97
C LEU A 181 18.48 -7.99 -3.30
N VAL A 182 18.59 -8.01 -1.96
CA VAL A 182 19.09 -9.18 -1.21
C VAL A 182 18.24 -10.42 -1.49
N HIS A 183 16.91 -10.31 -1.41
CA HIS A 183 16.00 -11.44 -1.65
C HIS A 183 16.04 -11.97 -3.09
N THR A 184 16.48 -11.15 -4.04
CA THR A 184 16.64 -11.55 -5.44
C THR A 184 18.07 -11.98 -5.79
N GLY A 185 18.97 -12.03 -4.80
CA GLY A 185 20.36 -12.47 -4.95
C GLY A 185 21.31 -11.41 -5.54
N LYS A 186 20.86 -10.15 -5.64
CA LYS A 186 21.64 -9.03 -6.20
C LYS A 186 22.43 -8.31 -5.11
N PHE A 187 23.37 -9.02 -4.49
CA PHE A 187 24.05 -8.54 -3.28
C PHE A 187 24.90 -7.28 -3.50
N ASP A 188 25.58 -7.15 -4.63
CA ASP A 188 26.41 -5.96 -4.92
C ASP A 188 25.55 -4.71 -5.13
N GLU A 189 24.43 -4.84 -5.85
CA GLU A 189 23.44 -3.77 -6.01
C GLU A 189 22.84 -3.40 -4.64
N ALA A 190 22.46 -4.40 -3.84
CA ALA A 190 21.89 -4.19 -2.51
C ALA A 190 22.85 -3.41 -1.62
N LYS A 191 24.13 -3.79 -1.61
CA LYS A 191 25.18 -3.10 -0.85
C LYS A 191 25.28 -1.64 -1.27
N SER A 192 25.36 -1.37 -2.58
CA SER A 192 25.46 0.01 -3.09
C SER A 192 24.25 0.88 -2.73
N VAL A 193 23.05 0.28 -2.68
CA VAL A 193 21.82 0.98 -2.26
C VAL A 193 21.84 1.26 -0.75
N LEU A 194 22.14 0.25 0.06
CA LEU A 194 22.11 0.35 1.52
C LEU A 194 23.20 1.29 2.06
N GLU A 195 24.36 1.36 1.40
CA GLU A 195 25.46 2.28 1.71
C GLU A 195 25.07 3.76 1.60
N LYS A 196 24.06 4.08 0.79
CA LYS A 196 23.58 5.46 0.59
C LYS A 196 22.57 5.91 1.64
N ILE A 197 22.13 5.00 2.52
CA ILE A 197 21.15 5.32 3.57
C ILE A 197 21.86 6.07 4.71
N PRO A 198 21.36 7.25 5.13
CA PRO A 198 21.92 7.97 6.27
C PRO A 198 22.02 7.10 7.52
N GLY A 199 23.19 7.13 8.17
CA GLY A 199 23.51 6.28 9.33
C GLY A 199 24.18 4.93 8.97
N TYR A 200 24.39 4.63 7.68
CA TYR A 200 25.16 3.44 7.29
C TYR A 200 26.58 3.45 7.84
N GLU A 201 27.25 4.60 7.82
CA GLU A 201 28.62 4.76 8.32
C GLU A 201 28.73 4.49 9.84
N GLU A 202 27.61 4.58 10.58
CA GLU A 202 27.54 4.26 12.01
C GLU A 202 27.34 2.76 12.26
N LEU A 203 27.01 1.97 11.22
CA LEU A 203 26.84 0.54 11.36
C LEU A 203 28.22 -0.13 11.54
N PRO A 204 28.34 -1.03 12.53
CA PRO A 204 29.59 -1.75 12.73
C PRO A 204 29.88 -2.63 11.52
N THR A 205 31.13 -2.59 11.08
CA THR A 205 31.65 -3.45 10.01
C THR A 205 31.56 -4.92 10.39
N PHE A 206 31.67 -5.80 9.39
CA PHE A 206 31.73 -7.25 9.64
C PHE A 206 32.86 -7.62 10.61
N ASP A 207 34.03 -6.99 10.49
CA ASP A 207 35.18 -7.25 11.37
C ASP A 207 34.94 -6.75 12.80
N GLU A 208 34.29 -5.61 12.97
CA GLU A 208 33.90 -5.11 14.29
C GLU A 208 32.84 -6.02 14.94
N LYS A 209 31.87 -6.50 14.17
CA LYS A 209 30.91 -7.50 14.65
C LYS A 209 31.57 -8.83 14.99
N LYS A 210 32.51 -9.30 14.18
CA LYS A 210 33.33 -10.51 14.45
C LYS A 210 34.12 -10.35 15.75
N LYS A 211 34.72 -9.17 16.00
CA LYS A 211 35.38 -8.85 17.28
C LYS A 211 34.40 -8.84 18.47
N GLN A 212 33.21 -8.23 18.32
CA GLN A 212 32.16 -8.25 19.36
C GLN A 212 31.71 -9.68 19.69
N PHE A 213 31.76 -10.60 18.73
CA PHE A 213 31.43 -12.00 18.92
C PHE A 213 32.60 -12.86 19.40
N SER A 214 33.80 -12.32 19.61
CA SER A 214 35.00 -13.08 20.00
C SER A 214 34.79 -13.95 21.25
N GLU A 215 34.15 -13.42 22.29
CA GLU A 215 33.81 -14.18 23.50
C GLU A 215 32.81 -15.30 23.22
N LYS A 216 31.80 -15.03 22.38
CA LYS A 216 30.79 -16.03 21.98
C LYS A 216 31.42 -17.13 21.14
N ILE A 217 32.33 -16.79 20.23
CA ILE A 217 33.13 -17.72 19.43
C ILE A 217 33.98 -18.61 20.35
N ALA A 218 34.67 -18.03 21.34
CA ALA A 218 35.43 -18.81 22.33
C ALA A 218 34.54 -19.72 23.19
N SER A 219 33.28 -19.34 23.40
CA SER A 219 32.31 -20.12 24.17
C SER A 219 31.57 -21.20 23.37
N ILE A 220 31.80 -21.32 22.06
CA ILE A 220 31.16 -22.33 21.20
C ILE A 220 31.20 -23.74 21.82
N PRO A 221 32.35 -24.27 22.30
CA PRO A 221 32.39 -25.63 22.86
C PRO A 221 31.46 -25.80 24.07
N LYS A 222 31.32 -24.75 24.89
CA LYS A 222 30.45 -24.75 26.07
C LYS A 222 28.98 -24.69 25.67
N MET A 223 28.63 -23.82 24.72
CA MET A 223 27.26 -23.72 24.20
C MET A 223 26.82 -25.02 23.55
N GLU A 224 27.72 -25.67 22.81
CA GLU A 224 27.42 -26.90 22.07
C GLU A 224 27.21 -28.11 22.98
N ALA A 225 27.96 -28.19 24.09
CA ALA A 225 27.74 -29.20 25.12
C ALA A 225 26.33 -29.14 25.73
N LYS A 226 25.70 -27.95 25.74
CA LYS A 226 24.36 -27.72 26.29
C LYS A 226 23.33 -27.34 25.23
N ARG A 227 23.58 -27.60 23.94
CA ARG A 227 22.74 -27.17 22.79
C ARG A 227 21.24 -27.46 22.97
N LYS A 228 20.90 -28.64 23.51
CA LYS A 228 19.51 -29.08 23.77
C LYS A 228 18.78 -28.27 24.84
N SER A 229 19.49 -27.48 25.63
CA SER A 229 18.95 -26.68 26.75
C SER A 229 19.18 -25.17 26.57
N LEU A 230 19.70 -24.75 25.41
CA LEU A 230 19.90 -23.34 25.12
C LEU A 230 18.55 -22.64 24.93
N SER A 231 18.48 -21.40 25.43
CA SER A 231 17.40 -20.49 25.07
C SER A 231 17.48 -20.06 23.61
N MET A 232 16.37 -19.57 23.06
CA MET A 232 16.30 -19.03 21.69
C MET A 232 17.42 -18.00 21.41
N LYS A 233 17.65 -17.08 22.36
CA LYS A 233 18.69 -16.06 22.25
C LYS A 233 20.10 -16.68 22.21
N GLU A 234 20.35 -17.70 23.03
CA GLU A 234 21.64 -18.40 23.03
C GLU A 234 21.86 -19.24 21.76
N LEU A 235 20.80 -19.81 21.18
CA LEU A 235 20.89 -20.50 19.88
C LEU A 235 21.18 -19.52 18.74
N ILE A 236 20.55 -18.34 18.73
CA ILE A 236 20.88 -17.27 17.78
C ILE A 236 22.35 -16.85 17.95
N ASP A 237 22.79 -16.66 19.19
CA ASP A 237 24.17 -16.31 19.50
C ASP A 237 25.17 -17.37 19.04
N LEU A 238 24.83 -18.66 19.20
CA LEU A 238 25.60 -19.79 18.70
C LEU A 238 25.65 -19.83 17.17
N GLY A 239 24.52 -19.62 16.49
CA GLY A 239 24.44 -19.55 15.03
C GLY A 239 25.34 -18.45 14.46
N PHE A 240 25.27 -17.24 15.04
CA PHE A 240 26.16 -16.14 14.66
C PHE A 240 27.62 -16.40 15.04
N ALA A 241 27.90 -17.04 16.18
CA ALA A 241 29.27 -17.41 16.54
C ALA A 241 29.87 -18.37 15.50
N TYR A 242 29.10 -19.36 15.02
CA TYR A 242 29.54 -20.24 13.92
C TYR A 242 29.73 -19.48 12.60
N LEU A 243 28.84 -18.54 12.28
CA LEU A 243 28.95 -17.71 11.08
C LEU A 243 30.23 -16.88 11.10
N PHE A 244 30.52 -16.18 12.20
CA PHE A 244 31.70 -15.34 12.35
C PHE A 244 33.00 -16.14 12.50
N SER A 245 32.92 -17.41 12.90
CA SER A 245 34.04 -18.35 12.88
C SER A 245 34.18 -19.11 11.55
N GLU A 246 33.44 -18.71 10.52
CA GLU A 246 33.47 -19.31 9.17
C GLU A 246 33.07 -20.80 9.13
N ASN A 247 32.35 -21.27 10.15
CA ASN A 247 31.78 -22.61 10.18
C ASN A 247 30.35 -22.58 9.64
N PHE A 248 30.24 -22.27 8.34
CA PHE A 248 28.97 -22.00 7.67
C PHE A 248 27.98 -23.16 7.77
N LYS A 249 28.47 -24.40 7.68
CA LYS A 249 27.61 -25.59 7.77
C LYS A 249 26.91 -25.70 9.12
N LYS A 250 27.63 -25.48 10.22
CA LYS A 250 27.03 -25.50 11.56
C LYS A 250 26.14 -24.29 11.81
N ALA A 251 26.49 -23.13 11.27
CA ALA A 251 25.64 -21.95 11.32
C ALA A 251 24.29 -22.24 10.64
N GLU A 252 24.32 -22.82 9.44
CA GLU A 252 23.12 -23.22 8.69
C GLU A 252 22.27 -24.25 9.45
N GLU A 253 22.88 -25.27 10.06
CA GLU A 253 22.16 -26.25 10.90
C GLU A 253 21.40 -25.57 12.04
N VAL A 254 22.07 -24.68 12.79
CA VAL A 254 21.46 -23.96 13.91
C VAL A 254 20.35 -23.01 13.44
N PHE A 255 20.57 -22.25 12.37
CA PHE A 255 19.54 -21.36 11.83
C PHE A 255 18.35 -22.14 11.25
N SER A 256 18.57 -23.30 10.66
CA SER A 256 17.50 -24.18 10.18
C SER A 256 16.64 -24.72 11.32
N GLU A 257 17.26 -25.10 12.45
CA GLU A 257 16.54 -25.48 13.67
C GLU A 257 15.68 -24.33 14.20
N LEU A 258 16.22 -23.11 14.21
CA LEU A 258 15.50 -21.92 14.66
C LEU A 258 14.28 -21.60 13.78
N VAL A 259 14.41 -21.76 12.47
CA VAL A 259 13.30 -21.59 11.52
C VAL A 259 12.27 -22.70 11.69
N ALA A 260 12.68 -23.96 11.79
CA ALA A 260 11.77 -25.09 11.92
C ALA A 260 10.98 -25.09 13.24
N ALA A 261 11.54 -24.52 14.31
CA ALA A 261 10.85 -24.42 15.60
C ALA A 261 9.78 -23.32 15.62
N HIS A 262 9.87 -22.29 14.77
CA HIS A 262 9.11 -21.03 14.88
C HIS A 262 8.50 -20.51 13.56
N GLY A 263 8.65 -21.23 12.45
CA GLY A 263 7.98 -20.99 11.17
C GLY A 263 6.73 -21.84 11.03
#